data_AF-A0A089I9T7-F1
#
_entry.id   AF-A0A089I9T7-F1
#
_cell.length_a   1.000
_cell.length_b   1.000
_cell.length_c   1.000
_cell.angle_alpha   90.00
_cell.angle_beta   90.00
_cell.angle_gamma   90.00
#
_symmetry.space_group_name_H-M   'P 1'
#
loop_
_entity.id
_entity.type
_entity.pdbx_description
1 polymer ?
#
loop_
_entity_poly.entity_id
_entity_poly.type
_entity_poly.pdbx_seq_one_letter_code
_entity_poly.pdbx_strand_id
1 'polypeptide(L)'
;MFKHRGVIWLLFIVNFFGTIYGYMWYGNQLEYTAANYPAWLLPFVPDSPTASLFFTAALLLLLYPPKSLKGTLLRELIEALAVLTSVKYGIWAVSIIFAGGYQGDTVGWKDWMLVASHTGMAVEALIYARFFAFRRMLPLALLWTLANDMVDYSIGIYPWLPSVLEDDVIGVQYFTIGLTLLSAAAAWVFSRRTRPLESFSDRR
;
A
#
# COMPACT_ATOMS: atom_id res chain seq x y z
N MET A 1 -8.09 -18.60 -13.31
CA MET A 1 -6.98 -17.71 -13.69
C MET A 1 -6.24 -17.13 -12.48
N PHE A 2 -6.80 -16.20 -11.70
CA PHE A 2 -6.08 -15.51 -10.59
C PHE A 2 -5.63 -16.37 -9.40
N LYS A 3 -6.19 -17.57 -9.21
CA LYS A 3 -5.72 -18.55 -8.21
C LYS A 3 -4.54 -19.42 -8.71
N HIS A 4 -4.17 -19.33 -9.98
CA HIS A 4 -3.12 -20.17 -10.55
C HIS A 4 -1.77 -19.78 -9.95
N ARG A 5 -1.00 -20.77 -9.48
CA ARG A 5 0.27 -20.53 -8.76
C ARG A 5 1.24 -19.71 -9.60
N GLY A 6 1.30 -19.94 -10.91
CA GLY A 6 2.15 -19.15 -11.83
C GLY A 6 1.76 -17.67 -11.90
N VAL A 7 0.47 -17.34 -11.82
CA VAL A 7 0.01 -15.93 -11.78
C VAL A 7 0.42 -15.30 -10.45
N ILE A 8 0.21 -15.99 -9.33
CA ILE A 8 0.58 -15.49 -8.01
C ILE A 8 2.10 -15.27 -7.91
N TRP A 9 2.91 -16.17 -8.48
CA TRP A 9 4.37 -15.99 -8.54
C TRP A 9 4.80 -14.82 -9.43
N LEU A 10 4.17 -14.65 -10.59
CA LEU A 10 4.44 -13.50 -11.45
C LEU A 10 4.17 -12.19 -10.70
N LEU A 11 3.01 -12.08 -10.06
CA LEU A 11 2.63 -10.92 -9.27
C LEU A 11 3.55 -10.70 -8.08
N PHE A 12 3.96 -11.78 -7.40
CA PHE A 12 4.94 -11.72 -6.32
C PHE A 12 6.27 -11.13 -6.81
N ILE A 13 6.80 -11.62 -7.95
CA ILE A 13 8.08 -11.14 -8.50
C ILE A 13 7.99 -9.67 -8.90
N VAL A 14 6.91 -9.29 -9.60
CA VAL A 14 6.70 -7.90 -10.03
C VAL A 14 6.58 -6.96 -8.83
N ASN A 15 5.76 -7.32 -7.84
CA ASN A 15 5.62 -6.51 -6.62
C ASN A 15 6.90 -6.50 -5.78
N PHE A 16 7.65 -7.59 -5.73
CA PHE A 16 8.93 -7.65 -5.00
C PHE A 16 9.97 -6.69 -5.58
N PHE A 17 10.16 -6.71 -6.91
CA PHE A 17 11.07 -5.76 -7.55
C PHE A 17 10.54 -4.33 -7.53
N GLY A 18 9.22 -4.14 -7.67
CA GLY A 18 8.58 -2.84 -7.49
C GLY A 18 8.80 -2.26 -6.08
N THR A 19 8.73 -3.11 -5.05
CA THR A 19 9.03 -2.76 -3.66
C THR A 19 10.48 -2.29 -3.49
N ILE A 20 11.44 -3.04 -4.03
CA ILE A 20 12.87 -2.66 -3.99
C ILE A 20 13.07 -1.30 -4.67
N TYR A 21 12.53 -1.14 -5.89
CA TYR A 21 12.62 0.11 -6.62
C TYR A 21 11.97 1.27 -5.86
N GLY A 22 10.84 1.04 -5.20
CA GLY A 22 10.16 2.01 -4.35
C GLY A 22 11.02 2.46 -3.16
N TYR A 23 11.68 1.54 -2.45
CA TYR A 23 12.60 1.92 -1.37
C TYR A 23 13.80 2.72 -1.90
N MET A 24 14.32 2.39 -3.08
CA MET A 24 15.37 3.18 -3.73
C MET A 24 14.88 4.59 -4.09
N TRP A 25 13.63 4.72 -4.56
CA TRP A 25 13.00 6.01 -4.88
C TRP A 25 12.92 6.92 -3.64
N TYR A 26 12.57 6.35 -2.49
CA TYR A 26 12.53 7.06 -1.20
C TYR A 26 13.91 7.27 -0.57
N GLY A 27 15.01 6.84 -1.19
CA GLY A 27 16.36 6.85 -0.62
C GLY A 27 16.77 8.22 -0.06
N ASN A 28 16.58 9.29 -0.84
CA ASN A 28 16.92 10.66 -0.40
C ASN A 28 16.07 11.11 0.80
N GLN A 29 14.78 10.78 0.83
CA GLN A 29 13.89 11.14 1.92
C GLN A 29 14.20 10.33 3.20
N LEU A 30 14.58 9.06 3.05
CA LEU A 30 15.03 8.21 4.15
C LEU A 30 16.35 8.72 4.75
N GLU A 31 17.31 9.11 3.91
CA GLU A 31 18.57 9.70 4.36
C GLU A 31 18.32 11.03 5.09
N TYR A 32 17.50 11.89 4.51
CA TYR A 32 17.08 13.14 5.15
C TYR A 32 16.41 12.88 6.51
N THR A 33 15.51 11.90 6.58
CA THR A 33 14.82 11.56 7.83
C THR A 33 15.80 11.01 8.87
N ALA A 34 16.72 10.14 8.47
CA ALA A 34 17.74 9.58 9.36
C ALA A 34 18.68 10.65 9.95
N ALA A 35 18.97 11.69 9.16
CA ALA A 35 19.84 12.78 9.58
C ALA A 35 19.14 13.82 10.48
N ASN A 36 17.84 14.04 10.30
CA ASN A 36 17.12 15.16 10.92
C ASN A 36 16.09 14.73 11.99
N TYR A 37 15.71 13.45 12.03
CA TYR A 37 14.63 12.96 12.90
C TYR A 37 15.06 11.69 13.67
N PRO A 38 14.37 11.36 14.78
CA PRO A 38 14.57 10.11 15.48
C PRO A 38 14.38 8.88 14.57
N ALA A 39 15.31 7.92 14.66
CA ALA A 39 15.33 6.73 13.79
C ALA A 39 14.06 5.86 13.83
N TRP A 40 13.24 5.96 14.88
CA TRP A 40 11.96 5.24 14.98
C TRP A 40 10.92 5.72 13.96
N LEU A 41 11.13 6.88 13.32
CA LEU A 41 10.27 7.41 12.26
C LEU A 41 10.56 6.82 10.88
N LEU A 42 11.72 6.21 10.67
CA LEU A 42 12.10 5.64 9.37
C LEU A 42 11.09 4.64 8.79
N PRO A 43 10.43 3.78 9.57
CA PRO A 43 9.39 2.89 9.05
C PRO A 43 8.12 3.58 8.54
N PHE A 44 7.89 4.86 8.88
CA PHE A 44 6.71 5.62 8.46
C PHE A 44 6.92 6.38 7.15
N VAL A 45 8.17 6.56 6.71
CA VAL A 45 8.51 7.35 5.51
C VAL A 45 8.19 6.63 4.19
N PRO A 46 8.58 5.36 3.98
CA PRO A 46 8.42 4.70 2.69
C PRO A 46 7.01 4.13 2.56
N ASP A 47 6.04 5.00 2.32
CA ASP A 47 4.62 4.71 2.22
C ASP A 47 4.26 3.61 1.21
N SER A 48 4.24 3.94 -0.10
CA SER A 48 3.88 2.99 -1.15
C SER A 48 4.81 1.77 -1.25
N PRO A 49 6.14 1.88 -0.97
CA PRO A 49 7.00 0.69 -0.88
C PRO A 49 6.61 -0.26 0.27
N THR A 50 6.19 0.28 1.42
CA THR A 50 5.76 -0.56 2.55
C THR A 50 4.40 -1.23 2.25
N ALA A 51 3.53 -0.55 1.51
CA ALA A 51 2.29 -1.14 1.01
C ALA A 51 2.55 -2.32 0.05
N SER A 52 3.42 -2.13 -0.94
CA SER A 52 3.79 -3.19 -1.87
C SER A 52 4.55 -4.34 -1.17
N LEU A 53 5.32 -4.05 -0.12
CA LEU A 53 5.94 -5.07 0.74
C LEU A 53 4.88 -5.93 1.43
N PHE A 54 3.87 -5.32 2.06
CA PHE A 54 2.77 -6.07 2.66
C PHE A 54 2.02 -6.91 1.63
N PHE A 55 1.77 -6.35 0.44
CA PHE A 55 1.11 -7.09 -0.63
C PHE A 55 1.95 -8.27 -1.13
N THR A 56 3.25 -8.07 -1.31
CA THR A 56 4.21 -9.13 -1.65
C THR A 56 4.20 -10.24 -0.59
N ALA A 57 4.22 -9.87 0.69
CA ALA A 57 4.13 -10.83 1.80
C ALA A 57 2.77 -11.54 1.83
N ALA A 58 1.67 -10.85 1.55
CA ALA A 58 0.34 -11.42 1.46
C ALA A 58 0.24 -12.48 0.35
N LEU A 59 0.84 -12.23 -0.83
CA LEU A 59 0.91 -13.21 -1.92
C LEU A 59 1.73 -14.46 -1.51
N LEU A 60 2.85 -14.27 -0.81
CA LEU A 60 3.65 -15.39 -0.31
C LEU A 60 2.87 -16.22 0.73
N LEU A 61 2.18 -15.56 1.65
CA LEU A 61 1.33 -16.21 2.65
C LEU A 61 0.07 -16.85 2.05
N LEU A 62 -0.37 -16.39 0.87
CA LEU A 62 -1.41 -17.05 0.09
C LEU A 62 -0.89 -18.38 -0.49
N LEU A 63 0.35 -18.41 -0.98
CA LEU A 63 1.00 -19.63 -1.50
C LEU A 63 1.35 -20.63 -0.38
N TYR A 64 1.76 -20.12 0.78
CA TYR A 64 2.22 -20.88 1.93
C TYR A 64 1.46 -20.48 3.20
N PRO A 65 0.18 -20.88 3.32
CA PRO A 65 -0.66 -20.45 4.42
C PRO A 65 -0.18 -21.00 5.77
N PRO A 66 -0.07 -20.17 6.81
CA PRO A 66 0.35 -20.61 8.13
C PRO A 66 -0.72 -21.49 8.78
N LYS A 67 -0.27 -22.55 9.47
CA LYS A 67 -1.15 -23.52 10.15
C LYS A 67 -1.47 -23.16 11.61
N SER A 68 -0.62 -22.35 12.25
CA SER A 68 -0.82 -21.93 13.64
C SER A 68 -1.81 -20.77 13.75
N LEU A 69 -2.49 -20.66 14.90
CA LEU A 69 -3.40 -19.54 15.17
C LEU A 69 -2.69 -18.19 15.09
N LYS A 70 -1.50 -18.06 15.71
CA LYS A 70 -0.68 -16.84 15.67
C LYS A 70 -0.29 -16.47 14.24
N GLY A 71 0.15 -17.45 13.44
CA GLY A 71 0.51 -17.21 12.04
C GLY A 71 -0.72 -16.80 11.21
N THR A 72 -1.89 -17.38 11.48
CA THR A 72 -3.16 -16.98 10.87
C THR A 72 -3.51 -15.52 11.19
N LEU A 73 -3.40 -15.09 12.46
CA LEU A 73 -3.68 -13.71 12.85
C LEU A 73 -2.71 -12.72 12.18
N LEU A 74 -1.42 -13.05 12.17
CA LEU A 74 -0.39 -12.24 11.51
C LEU A 74 -0.66 -12.12 10.00
N ARG A 75 -1.01 -13.23 9.35
CA ARG A 75 -1.38 -13.23 7.93
C ARG A 75 -2.57 -12.32 7.67
N GLU A 76 -3.63 -12.41 8.47
CA GLU A 76 -4.81 -11.57 8.30
C GLU A 76 -4.49 -10.08 8.48
N LEU A 77 -3.56 -9.74 9.38
CA LEU A 77 -3.08 -8.37 9.54
C LEU A 77 -2.27 -7.90 8.33
N ILE A 78 -1.34 -8.72 7.84
CA ILE A 78 -0.54 -8.41 6.63
C ILE A 78 -1.45 -8.23 5.43
N GLU A 79 -2.43 -9.12 5.25
CA GLU A 79 -3.43 -9.01 4.18
C GLU A 79 -4.30 -7.74 4.33
N ALA A 80 -4.67 -7.36 5.57
CA ALA A 80 -5.45 -6.14 5.82
C ALA A 80 -4.65 -4.88 5.45
N LEU A 81 -3.40 -4.81 5.91
CA LEU A 81 -2.48 -3.74 5.60
C LEU A 81 -2.25 -3.68 4.09
N ALA A 82 -1.91 -4.80 3.48
CA ALA A 82 -1.68 -4.92 2.04
C ALA A 82 -2.83 -4.35 1.20
N VAL A 83 -4.08 -4.70 1.50
CA VAL A 83 -5.21 -4.20 0.70
C VAL A 83 -5.47 -2.73 0.97
N LEU A 84 -5.52 -2.33 2.25
CA LEU A 84 -5.85 -0.95 2.63
C LEU A 84 -4.80 0.03 2.11
N THR A 85 -3.51 -0.22 2.38
CA THR A 85 -2.45 0.72 2.02
C THR A 85 -2.15 0.72 0.53
N SER A 86 -2.27 -0.42 -0.17
CA SER A 86 -2.10 -0.44 -1.63
C SER A 86 -3.18 0.36 -2.36
N VAL A 87 -4.43 0.30 -1.89
CA VAL A 87 -5.51 1.13 -2.45
C VAL A 87 -5.27 2.61 -2.13
N LYS A 88 -4.93 2.92 -0.86
CA LYS A 88 -4.64 4.30 -0.42
C LYS A 88 -3.51 4.90 -1.25
N TYR A 89 -2.30 4.37 -1.16
CA TYR A 89 -1.14 4.98 -1.79
C TYR A 89 -1.15 4.85 -3.30
N GLY A 90 -1.83 3.84 -3.85
CA GLY A 90 -2.03 3.70 -5.28
C GLY A 90 -2.86 4.85 -5.84
N ILE A 91 -3.99 5.16 -5.21
CA ILE A 91 -4.84 6.30 -5.61
C ILE A 91 -4.19 7.63 -5.25
N TRP A 92 -3.54 7.72 -4.09
CA TRP A 92 -2.89 8.94 -3.62
C TRP A 92 -1.84 9.43 -4.61
N ALA A 93 -0.89 8.58 -5.01
CA ALA A 93 0.19 8.98 -5.91
C ALA A 93 -0.34 9.47 -7.26
N VAL A 94 -1.33 8.78 -7.83
CA VAL A 94 -1.99 9.18 -9.07
C VAL A 94 -2.66 10.56 -8.91
N SER A 95 -3.31 10.78 -7.76
CA SER A 95 -4.02 12.03 -7.47
C SER A 95 -3.06 13.21 -7.30
N ILE A 96 -1.95 13.02 -6.59
CA ILE A 96 -0.93 14.06 -6.37
C ILE A 96 -0.24 14.44 -7.68
N ILE A 97 0.09 13.47 -8.53
CA ILE A 97 0.69 13.73 -9.84
C ILE A 97 -0.26 14.59 -10.71
N PHE A 98 -1.54 14.24 -10.77
CA PHE A 98 -2.50 15.02 -11.56
C PHE A 98 -2.85 16.36 -10.93
N ALA A 99 -2.87 16.47 -9.60
CA ALA A 99 -3.05 17.75 -8.91
C ALA A 99 -1.88 18.71 -9.20
N GLY A 100 -0.64 18.23 -9.12
CA GLY A 100 0.54 19.01 -9.49
C GLY A 100 0.50 19.43 -10.96
N GLY A 101 0.15 18.50 -11.87
CA GLY A 101 -0.03 18.81 -13.29
C GLY A 101 -1.11 19.87 -13.56
N TYR A 102 -2.22 19.84 -12.80
CA TYR A 102 -3.27 20.85 -12.87
C TYR A 102 -2.80 22.24 -12.40
N GLN A 103 -1.86 22.29 -11.44
CA GLN A 103 -1.22 23.52 -10.96
C GLN A 103 0.01 23.96 -11.77
N GLY A 104 0.29 23.29 -12.89
CA GLY A 104 1.34 23.69 -13.83
C GLY A 104 2.67 22.97 -13.66
N ASP A 105 2.75 21.92 -12.83
CA ASP A 105 3.90 21.01 -12.85
C ASP A 105 3.93 20.19 -14.15
N THR A 106 5.13 19.81 -14.58
CA THR A 106 5.29 19.03 -15.81
C THR A 106 5.13 17.54 -15.55
N VAL A 107 4.08 16.92 -16.10
CA VAL A 107 3.87 15.47 -16.01
C VAL A 107 4.75 14.77 -17.05
N GLY A 108 5.94 14.33 -16.61
CA GLY A 108 6.93 13.66 -17.43
C GLY A 108 6.71 12.15 -17.56
N TRP A 109 7.66 11.49 -18.23
CA TRP A 109 7.63 10.03 -18.40
C TRP A 109 7.67 9.27 -17.07
N LYS A 110 8.45 9.76 -16.09
CA LYS A 110 8.53 9.15 -14.76
C LYS A 110 7.18 9.20 -14.05
N ASP A 111 6.46 10.30 -14.17
CA ASP A 111 5.14 10.47 -13.56
C ASP A 111 4.12 9.53 -14.21
N TRP A 112 4.14 9.38 -15.54
CA TRP A 112 3.29 8.40 -16.22
C TRP A 112 3.61 6.95 -15.82
N MET A 113 4.89 6.60 -15.64
CA MET A 113 5.29 5.31 -15.10
C MET A 113 4.74 5.11 -13.68
N LEU A 114 4.81 6.12 -12.82
CA LEU A 114 4.26 6.09 -11.46
C LEU A 114 2.73 5.96 -11.48
N VAL A 115 2.04 6.73 -12.34
CA VAL A 115 0.59 6.65 -12.52
C VAL A 115 0.18 5.23 -12.91
N ALA A 116 0.84 4.64 -13.90
CA ALA A 116 0.54 3.29 -14.35
C ALA A 116 0.81 2.24 -13.26
N SER A 117 1.96 2.31 -12.58
CA SER A 117 2.32 1.33 -11.54
C SER A 117 1.45 1.44 -10.29
N HIS A 118 1.13 2.65 -9.84
CA HIS A 118 0.29 2.88 -8.66
C HIS A 118 -1.18 2.58 -8.93
N THR A 119 -1.68 2.88 -10.13
CA THR A 119 -3.01 2.41 -10.56
C THR A 119 -3.06 0.88 -10.57
N GLY A 120 -2.02 0.24 -11.10
CA GLY A 120 -1.85 -1.21 -11.06
C GLY A 120 -1.90 -1.76 -9.63
N MET A 121 -1.16 -1.14 -8.70
CA MET A 121 -1.12 -1.52 -7.28
C MET A 121 -2.51 -1.47 -6.62
N ALA A 122 -3.28 -0.39 -6.84
CA ALA A 122 -4.62 -0.26 -6.26
C ALA A 122 -5.60 -1.28 -6.85
N VAL A 123 -5.58 -1.47 -8.18
CA VAL A 123 -6.47 -2.41 -8.87
C VAL A 123 -6.15 -3.85 -8.48
N GLU A 124 -4.86 -4.22 -8.46
CA GLU A 124 -4.40 -5.54 -8.08
C GLU A 124 -4.83 -5.89 -6.66
N ALA A 125 -4.67 -4.96 -5.71
CA ALA A 125 -5.09 -5.14 -4.32
C ALA A 125 -6.58 -5.45 -4.19
N LEU A 126 -7.44 -4.73 -4.92
CA LEU A 126 -8.89 -4.98 -4.91
C LEU A 126 -9.26 -6.31 -5.59
N ILE A 127 -8.58 -6.67 -6.68
CA ILE A 127 -8.77 -7.98 -7.33
C ILE A 127 -8.43 -9.12 -6.37
N TYR A 128 -7.34 -8.98 -5.60
CA TYR A 128 -6.87 -10.03 -4.68
C TYR A 128 -7.54 -10.02 -3.31
N ALA A 129 -8.17 -8.91 -2.91
CA ALA A 129 -8.89 -8.81 -1.64
C ALA A 129 -9.90 -9.95 -1.42
N ARG A 130 -10.55 -10.44 -2.49
CA ARG A 130 -11.49 -11.56 -2.42
C ARG A 130 -10.86 -12.93 -2.09
N PHE A 131 -9.53 -13.06 -2.20
CA PHE A 131 -8.79 -14.28 -1.89
C PHE A 131 -8.16 -14.23 -0.49
N PHE A 132 -8.15 -13.07 0.14
CA PHE A 132 -7.63 -12.83 1.47
C PHE A 132 -8.74 -12.92 2.54
N ALA A 133 -8.35 -13.15 3.79
CA ALA A 133 -9.25 -13.39 4.93
C ALA A 133 -9.08 -12.34 6.03
N PHE A 134 -8.86 -11.09 5.65
CA PHE A 134 -8.35 -10.03 6.54
C PHE A 134 -9.39 -9.21 7.31
N ARG A 135 -10.70 -9.43 7.07
CA ARG A 135 -11.78 -8.58 7.59
C ARG A 135 -11.71 -8.35 9.11
N ARG A 136 -11.28 -9.36 9.87
CA ARG A 136 -11.11 -9.28 11.33
C ARG A 136 -10.01 -8.30 11.74
N MET A 137 -8.93 -8.19 10.97
CA MET A 137 -7.78 -7.34 11.27
C MET A 137 -7.85 -5.97 10.60
N LEU A 138 -8.86 -5.72 9.77
CA LEU A 138 -9.05 -4.44 9.10
C LEU A 138 -9.13 -3.25 10.08
N PRO A 139 -9.78 -3.34 11.27
CA PRO A 139 -9.77 -2.24 12.24
C PRO A 139 -8.35 -1.89 12.72
N LEU A 140 -7.50 -2.90 12.94
CA LEU A 140 -6.12 -2.68 13.37
C LEU A 140 -5.27 -2.08 12.24
N ALA A 141 -5.46 -2.53 11.00
CA ALA A 141 -4.82 -1.94 9.84
C ALA A 141 -5.25 -0.47 9.63
N LEU A 142 -6.54 -0.17 9.80
CA LEU A 142 -7.06 1.20 9.74
C LEU A 142 -6.44 2.09 10.82
N LEU A 143 -6.38 1.62 12.06
CA LEU A 143 -5.74 2.37 13.16
C LEU A 143 -4.26 2.64 12.87
N TRP A 144 -3.54 1.64 12.35
CA TRP A 144 -2.15 1.80 11.94
C TRP A 144 -2.00 2.86 10.84
N THR A 145 -2.81 2.80 9.79
CA THR A 145 -2.72 3.74 8.67
C THR A 145 -3.13 5.17 9.05
N LEU A 146 -4.14 5.33 9.91
CA LEU A 146 -4.47 6.65 10.47
C LEU A 146 -3.36 7.18 11.38
N ALA A 147 -2.70 6.31 12.16
CA ALA A 147 -1.56 6.73 12.97
C ALA A 147 -0.39 7.19 12.09
N ASN A 148 -0.13 6.51 10.97
CA ASN A 148 0.84 6.95 9.97
C ASN A 148 0.44 8.32 9.37
N ASP A 149 -0.82 8.52 8.97
CA ASP A 149 -1.31 9.84 8.50
C ASP A 149 -1.06 10.94 9.54
N MET A 150 -1.32 10.65 10.82
CA MET A 150 -1.09 11.62 11.88
C MET A 150 0.39 11.94 12.05
N VAL A 151 1.26 10.93 12.03
CA VAL A 151 2.72 11.12 12.13
C VAL A 151 3.22 11.95 10.95
N ASP A 152 2.80 11.62 9.73
CA ASP A 152 3.23 12.27 8.50
C ASP A 152 2.97 13.77 8.52
N TYR A 153 1.74 14.18 8.84
CA TYR A 153 1.35 15.59 8.80
C TYR A 153 1.57 16.35 10.10
N SER A 154 1.76 15.68 11.25
CA SER A 154 2.13 16.36 12.50
C SER A 154 3.63 16.62 12.61
N ILE A 155 4.46 15.73 12.08
CA ILE A 155 5.93 15.83 12.11
C ILE A 155 6.47 16.42 10.80
N GLY A 156 5.71 16.32 9.69
CA GLY A 156 6.13 16.82 8.38
C GLY A 156 7.01 15.84 7.61
N ILE A 157 6.83 14.53 7.84
CA ILE A 157 7.55 13.47 7.13
C ILE A 157 6.73 12.83 6.00
N TYR A 158 5.57 13.41 5.65
CA TYR A 158 4.76 12.99 4.50
C TYR A 158 5.62 12.90 3.22
N PRO A 159 5.24 12.06 2.23
CA PRO A 159 5.97 11.96 0.97
C PRO A 159 6.12 13.33 0.30
N TRP A 160 7.32 13.63 -0.20
CA TRP A 160 7.58 14.92 -0.83
C TRP A 160 6.60 15.21 -1.97
N LEU A 161 6.00 16.39 -1.90
CA LEU A 161 5.04 16.88 -2.89
C LEU A 161 5.78 17.61 -4.01
N PRO A 162 5.19 17.69 -5.22
CA PRO A 162 5.55 18.73 -6.18
C PRO A 162 5.55 20.10 -5.51
N SER A 163 6.54 20.94 -5.80
CA SER A 163 6.68 22.25 -5.14
C SER A 163 5.45 23.16 -5.33
N VAL A 164 4.71 22.97 -6.43
CA VAL A 164 3.47 23.69 -6.73
C VAL A 164 2.31 23.37 -5.78
N LEU A 165 2.41 22.27 -4.99
CA LEU A 165 1.42 21.83 -4.01
C LEU A 165 1.83 22.15 -2.56
N GLU A 166 2.96 22.82 -2.34
CA GLU A 166 3.44 23.14 -0.98
C GLU A 166 2.51 24.12 -0.24
N ASP A 167 1.77 24.96 -0.96
CA ASP A 167 0.74 25.85 -0.41
C ASP A 167 -0.59 25.14 -0.08
N ASP A 168 -0.77 23.92 -0.60
CA ASP A 168 -1.97 23.10 -0.43
C ASP A 168 -1.80 21.91 0.54
N VAL A 169 -0.73 21.87 1.33
CA VAL A 169 -0.41 20.76 2.26
C VAL A 169 -1.60 20.40 3.17
N ILE A 170 -2.36 21.38 3.65
CA ILE A 170 -3.56 21.15 4.48
C ILE A 170 -4.66 20.43 3.68
N GLY A 171 -4.88 20.82 2.42
CA GLY A 171 -5.80 20.14 1.52
C GLY A 171 -5.38 18.70 1.24
N VAL A 172 -4.08 18.51 1.00
CA VAL A 172 -3.48 17.18 0.81
C VAL A 172 -3.64 16.33 2.07
N GLN A 173 -3.46 16.89 3.27
CA GLN A 173 -3.69 16.18 4.53
C GLN A 173 -5.12 15.66 4.67
N TYR A 174 -6.12 16.52 4.44
CA TYR A 174 -7.53 16.11 4.51
C TYR A 174 -7.87 15.06 3.45
N PHE A 175 -7.31 15.20 2.25
CA PHE A 175 -7.43 14.20 1.20
C PHE A 175 -6.83 12.86 1.63
N THR A 176 -5.62 12.84 2.20
CA THR A 176 -4.95 11.62 2.65
C THR A 176 -5.75 10.89 3.73
N ILE A 177 -6.24 11.60 4.76
CA ILE A 177 -7.04 11.01 5.83
C ILE A 177 -8.37 10.48 5.28
N GLY A 178 -9.04 11.27 4.43
CA GLY A 178 -10.27 10.84 3.76
C GLY A 178 -10.06 9.59 2.91
N LEU A 179 -8.94 9.53 2.19
CA LEU A 179 -8.58 8.40 1.36
C LEU A 179 -8.27 7.15 2.18
N THR A 180 -7.70 7.28 3.38
CA THR A 180 -7.54 6.17 4.34
C THR A 180 -8.89 5.56 4.70
N LEU A 181 -9.89 6.39 5.02
CA LEU A 181 -11.25 5.93 5.34
C LEU A 181 -11.93 5.28 4.13
N LEU A 182 -11.82 5.89 2.95
CA LEU A 182 -12.37 5.34 1.71
C LEU A 182 -11.71 4.01 1.32
N SER A 183 -10.39 3.89 1.51
CA SER A 183 -9.64 2.66 1.23
C SER A 183 -10.03 1.54 2.20
N ALA A 184 -10.25 1.85 3.48
CA ALA A 184 -10.77 0.89 4.43
C ALA A 184 -12.21 0.45 4.08
N ALA A 185 -13.07 1.38 3.64
CA ALA A 185 -14.41 1.05 3.17
C ALA A 185 -14.36 0.14 1.93
N ALA A 186 -13.50 0.44 0.95
CA ALA A 186 -13.27 -0.41 -0.22
C ALA A 186 -12.76 -1.80 0.20
N ALA A 187 -11.75 -1.87 1.06
CA ALA A 187 -11.23 -3.13 1.59
C ALA A 187 -12.33 -3.95 2.29
N TRP A 188 -13.21 -3.30 3.05
CA TRP A 188 -14.34 -3.96 3.70
C TRP A 188 -15.37 -4.51 2.72
N VAL A 189 -15.72 -3.75 1.67
CA VAL A 189 -16.65 -4.16 0.62
C VAL A 189 -16.11 -5.35 -0.17
N PHE A 190 -14.81 -5.34 -0.49
CA PHE A 190 -14.17 -6.41 -1.27
C PHE A 190 -13.72 -7.60 -0.40
N SER A 191 -13.69 -7.46 0.93
CA SER A 191 -13.38 -8.56 1.85
C SER A 191 -14.46 -9.65 1.84
N ARG A 192 -14.04 -10.91 1.88
CA ARG A 192 -14.95 -12.03 2.12
C ARG A 192 -15.17 -12.24 3.62
N ARG A 193 -16.38 -12.67 3.99
CA ARG A 193 -16.75 -13.01 5.38
C ARG A 193 -16.16 -14.34 5.86
N THR A 194 -15.88 -15.28 4.96
CA THR A 194 -15.41 -16.64 5.29
C THR A 194 -14.31 -17.13 4.33
N ARG A 195 -13.34 -17.88 4.86
CA ARG A 195 -12.27 -18.52 4.08
C ARG A 195 -12.87 -19.56 3.12
N PRO A 196 -12.47 -19.61 1.84
CA PRO A 196 -12.77 -20.78 1.00
C PRO A 196 -12.10 -22.02 1.60
N LEU A 197 -12.86 -23.10 1.79
CA LEU A 197 -12.37 -24.38 2.34
C LEU A 197 -11.43 -25.14 1.39
N GLU A 198 -11.17 -24.63 0.19
CA GLU A 198 -10.35 -25.31 -0.79
C GLU A 198 -8.87 -24.92 -0.64
N SER A 199 -8.09 -25.84 -0.10
CA SER A 199 -6.63 -25.78 -0.12
C SER A 199 -6.12 -25.69 -1.55
N PHE A 200 -5.06 -24.89 -1.76
CA PHE A 200 -4.31 -24.78 -3.04
C PHE A 200 -3.57 -26.08 -3.42
N SER A 201 -4.08 -27.25 -3.02
CA SER A 201 -3.42 -28.55 -3.14
C SER A 201 -3.81 -29.36 -4.37
N ASP A 202 -4.65 -28.85 -5.27
CA ASP A 202 -5.10 -29.64 -6.42
C ASP A 202 -4.91 -28.91 -7.75
N ARG A 203 -3.66 -28.92 -8.19
CA ARG A 203 -3.24 -29.26 -9.56
C ARG A 203 -1.73 -29.07 -9.68
N ARG A 204 -1.05 -30.21 -9.84
CA ARG A 204 0.32 -30.30 -10.37
C ARG A 204 0.38 -29.72 -11.77
#